data_AF-A0A7K2J7S4-F1
#
_entry.id   AF-A0A7K2J7S4-F1
#
_cell.length_a   1.000
_cell.length_b   1.000
_cell.length_c   1.000
_cell.angle_alpha   90.00
_cell.angle_beta   90.00
_cell.angle_gamma   90.00
#
_symmetry.space_group_name_H-M   'P 1'
#
loop_
_entity.id
_entity.type
_entity.pdbx_description
1 polymer ?
#
loop_
_entity_poly.entity_id
_entity_poly.type
_entity_poly.pdbx_seq_one_letter_code
_entity_poly.pdbx_strand_id
1 'polypeptide(L)'
;MSEEFDYFRDRNIGKLFDLLLQANAELHVTHQRLHALEALLVRHGVLAEGELDGMEPTDDEQRVLDGRRDAVLARLMRIVTESGPAEHPLRDQWESTLGKSA
;
A
#
# COMPACT_ATOMS: atom_id res chain seq x y z
N MET A 1 25.14 -20.84 1.09
CA MET A 1 23.94 -20.01 1.30
C MET A 1 24.41 -18.58 1.12
N SER A 2 23.97 -17.92 0.05
CA SER A 2 24.46 -16.57 -0.32
C SER A 2 24.29 -15.67 0.90
N GLU A 3 25.33 -14.91 1.26
CA GLU A 3 25.17 -13.77 2.15
C GLU A 3 24.06 -12.90 1.54
N GLU A 4 22.91 -12.92 2.18
CA GLU A 4 21.82 -12.01 1.90
C GLU A 4 22.40 -10.62 2.09
N PHE A 5 22.39 -9.79 1.04
CA PHE A 5 23.05 -8.50 1.05
C PHE A 5 22.45 -7.63 2.16
N ASP A 6 23.08 -7.59 3.32
CA ASP A 6 22.73 -6.70 4.42
C ASP A 6 23.25 -5.30 4.12
N TYR A 7 22.52 -4.58 3.27
CA TYR A 7 22.86 -3.22 2.85
C TYR A 7 22.83 -2.21 4.01
N PHE A 8 22.11 -2.50 5.10
CA PHE A 8 21.78 -1.49 6.12
C PHE A 8 22.33 -1.75 7.52
N ARG A 9 22.95 -2.92 7.80
CA ARG A 9 23.53 -3.33 9.11
C ARG A 9 22.53 -3.39 10.28
N ASP A 10 21.45 -2.61 10.22
CA ASP A 10 20.29 -2.63 11.11
C ASP A 10 19.14 -3.33 10.37
N ARG A 11 18.73 -4.48 10.92
CA ARG A 11 17.63 -5.31 10.41
C ARG A 11 16.31 -4.52 10.29
N ASN A 12 16.06 -3.56 11.17
CA ASN A 12 14.84 -2.76 11.13
C ASN A 12 14.84 -1.79 9.93
N ILE A 13 16.00 -1.25 9.57
CA ILE A 13 16.16 -0.40 8.39
C ILE A 13 15.99 -1.21 7.11
N GLY A 14 16.57 -2.42 7.04
CA GLY A 14 16.34 -3.35 5.93
C GLY A 14 14.85 -3.66 5.73
N LYS A 15 14.15 -4.03 6.81
CA LYS A 15 12.70 -4.31 6.78
C LYS A 15 11.88 -3.09 6.33
N LEU A 16 12.22 -1.89 6.79
CA LEU A 16 11.58 -0.64 6.36
C LEU A 16 11.80 -0.38 4.86
N PHE A 17 13.02 -0.61 4.38
CA PHE A 17 13.36 -0.45 2.97
C PHE A 17 12.59 -1.43 2.08
N ASP A 18 12.47 -2.70 2.48
CA ASP A 18 11.69 -3.71 1.75
C ASP A 18 10.20 -3.34 1.68
N LEU A 19 9.63 -2.87 2.79
CA LEU A 19 8.24 -2.39 2.82
C LEU A 19 8.05 -1.16 1.90
N LEU A 20 9.03 -0.27 1.85
CA LEU A 20 9.04 0.89 0.96
C LEU A 20 9.11 0.47 -0.51
N LEU A 21 9.97 -0.50 -0.84
CA LEU A 21 10.06 -1.05 -2.19
C LEU A 21 8.76 -1.72 -2.62
N GLN A 22 8.15 -2.53 -1.76
CA GLN A 22 6.86 -3.15 -2.03
C GLN A 22 5.76 -2.10 -2.23
N ALA A 23 5.68 -1.11 -1.35
CA ALA A 23 4.69 -0.04 -1.46
C ALA A 23 4.87 0.78 -2.75
N ASN A 24 6.12 1.05 -3.15
CA ASN A 24 6.42 1.75 -4.40
C ASN A 24 6.00 0.91 -5.63
N ALA A 25 6.24 -0.40 -5.62
CA ALA A 25 5.81 -1.28 -6.70
C ALA A 25 4.27 -1.30 -6.85
N GLU A 26 3.53 -1.42 -5.75
CA GLU A 26 2.07 -1.38 -5.75
C GLU A 26 1.53 -0.01 -6.21
N LEU A 27 2.17 1.08 -5.76
CA LEU A 27 1.83 2.44 -6.16
C LEU A 27 2.07 2.65 -7.66
N HIS A 28 3.21 2.19 -8.19
CA HIS A 28 3.55 2.29 -9.60
C HIS A 28 2.49 1.63 -10.49
N VAL A 29 2.09 0.40 -10.15
CA VAL A 29 1.02 -0.31 -10.88
C VAL A 29 -0.30 0.45 -10.80
N THR A 30 -0.63 1.02 -9.64
CA THR A 30 -1.86 1.81 -9.46
C THR A 30 -1.85 3.06 -10.34
N HIS A 31 -0.75 3.82 -10.34
CA HIS A 31 -0.58 4.99 -11.21
C HIS A 31 -0.68 4.62 -12.69
N GLN A 32 -0.06 3.53 -13.12
CA GLN A 32 -0.14 3.07 -14.50
C GLN A 32 -1.58 2.75 -14.91
N ARG A 33 -2.33 2.06 -14.04
CA ARG A 33 -3.74 1.74 -14.29
C ARG A 33 -4.62 2.97 -14.31
N LEU A 34 -4.38 3.93 -13.41
CA LEU A 34 -5.10 5.20 -13.37
C LEU A 34 -4.87 6.01 -14.64
N HIS A 35 -3.62 6.14 -15.07
CA HIS A 35 -3.27 6.81 -16.32
C HIS A 35 -3.92 6.15 -17.54
N ALA A 36 -3.91 4.81 -17.59
CA ALA A 36 -4.57 4.07 -18.67
C ALA A 36 -6.10 4.27 -18.66
N LEU A 37 -6.73 4.31 -17.48
CA LEU A 37 -8.16 4.57 -17.33
C LEU A 37 -8.51 5.98 -17.82
N GLU A 38 -7.77 7.00 -17.38
CA GLU A 38 -7.97 8.39 -17.81
C GLU A 38 -7.81 8.50 -19.33
N ALA A 39 -6.73 7.96 -19.89
CA ALA A 39 -6.48 7.99 -21.32
C ALA A 39 -7.60 7.31 -22.12
N LEU A 40 -8.17 6.21 -21.63
CA LEU A 40 -9.32 5.57 -22.27
C LEU A 40 -10.56 6.46 -22.21
N LEU A 41 -10.87 7.05 -21.05
CA LEU A 41 -12.03 7.91 -20.89
C LEU A 41 -11.92 9.19 -21.74
N VAL A 42 -10.74 9.80 -21.85
CA VAL A 42 -10.47 10.91 -22.79
C VAL A 42 -10.71 10.48 -24.23
N ARG A 43 -10.14 9.34 -24.64
CA ARG A 43 -10.32 8.81 -26.02
C ARG A 43 -11.77 8.50 -26.35
N HIS A 44 -12.57 8.13 -25.35
CA HIS A 44 -14.01 7.90 -25.48
C HIS A 44 -14.86 9.18 -25.32
N GLY A 45 -14.24 10.34 -25.07
CA GLY A 45 -14.93 11.62 -24.92
C GLY A 45 -15.76 11.74 -23.64
N VAL A 46 -15.44 10.95 -22.61
CA VAL A 46 -16.14 10.96 -21.32
C VAL A 46 -15.63 12.06 -20.39
N LEU A 47 -14.32 12.36 -20.44
CA LEU A 47 -13.67 13.43 -19.70
C LEU A 47 -12.67 14.17 -20.57
N ALA A 48 -12.40 15.44 -20.26
CA ALA A 48 -11.35 16.22 -20.88
C ALA A 48 -9.97 15.86 -20.29
N GLU A 49 -8.92 16.04 -21.08
CA GLU A 49 -7.54 15.84 -20.62
C GLU A 49 -7.25 16.72 -19.38
N GLY A 50 -6.75 16.11 -18.30
CA GLY A 50 -6.45 16.80 -17.04
C GLY A 50 -7.68 17.15 -16.19
N GLU A 51 -8.90 16.79 -16.61
CA GLU A 51 -10.11 17.01 -15.80
C GLU A 51 -10.07 16.24 -14.47
N LEU A 52 -9.42 15.07 -14.48
CA LEU A 52 -9.25 14.25 -13.28
C LEU A 52 -8.37 14.94 -12.21
N ASP A 53 -7.34 15.68 -12.63
CA ASP A 53 -6.41 16.37 -11.71
C ASP A 53 -7.08 17.52 -10.95
N GLY A 54 -8.14 18.10 -11.52
CA GLY A 54 -8.92 19.17 -10.91
C GLY A 54 -10.14 18.69 -10.13
N MET A 55 -10.38 17.38 -10.06
CA MET A 55 -11.55 16.83 -9.36
C MET A 55 -11.39 16.99 -7.85
N GLU A 56 -12.30 17.74 -7.23
CA GLU A 56 -12.43 17.82 -5.78
C GLU A 56 -13.49 16.83 -5.29
N PRO A 57 -13.15 15.94 -4.34
CA PRO A 57 -14.12 15.01 -3.78
C PRO A 57 -15.18 15.78 -2.98
N THR A 58 -16.42 15.29 -3.05
CA THR A 58 -17.48 15.76 -2.15
C THR A 58 -17.17 15.42 -0.69
N ASP A 59 -17.84 16.07 0.26
CA ASP A 59 -17.68 15.78 1.69
C ASP A 59 -17.90 14.30 2.05
N ASP A 60 -18.82 13.63 1.34
CA ASP A 60 -19.08 12.19 1.50
C ASP A 60 -17.91 11.34 0.96
N GLU A 61 -17.40 11.66 -0.22
CA GLU A 61 -16.26 10.96 -0.83
C GLU A 61 -14.98 11.19 -0.03
N GLN A 62 -14.75 12.41 0.44
CA GLN A 62 -13.61 12.76 1.27
C GLN A 62 -13.59 11.92 2.55
N ARG A 63 -14.74 11.75 3.23
CA ARG A 63 -14.86 10.87 4.41
C ARG A 63 -14.51 9.41 4.09
N VAL A 64 -14.91 8.90 2.93
CA VAL A 64 -14.54 7.55 2.49
C VAL A 64 -13.04 7.44 2.24
N LEU A 65 -12.43 8.43 1.59
CA LEU A 65 -11.01 8.47 1.29
C LEU A 65 -10.16 8.56 2.57
N ASP A 66 -10.56 9.42 3.52
CA ASP A 66 -9.91 9.55 4.82
C ASP A 66 -9.98 8.24 5.61
N GLY A 67 -11.15 7.59 5.66
CA GLY A 67 -11.30 6.30 6.32
C GLY A 67 -10.40 5.20 5.71
N ARG A 68 -10.25 5.19 4.39
CA ARG A 68 -9.33 4.25 3.70
C ARG A 68 -7.87 4.56 4.03
N ARG A 69 -7.46 5.83 4.02
CA ARG A 69 -6.11 6.26 4.40
C ARG A 69 -5.80 5.84 5.83
N ASP A 70 -6.69 6.12 6.77
CA ASP A 70 -6.50 5.83 8.18
C ASP A 70 -6.38 4.32 8.45
N ALA A 71 -7.16 3.50 7.74
CA ALA A 71 -7.04 2.04 7.80
C ALA A 71 -5.68 1.53 7.31
N VAL A 72 -5.15 2.11 6.23
CA VAL A 72 -3.82 1.76 5.70
C VAL A 72 -2.73 2.18 6.70
N LEU A 73 -2.79 3.40 7.23
CA LEU A 73 -1.84 3.89 8.23
C LEU A 73 -1.85 3.03 9.49
N ALA A 74 -3.03 2.65 10.00
CA ALA A 74 -3.15 1.78 11.16
C ALA A 74 -2.51 0.39 10.92
N ARG A 75 -2.64 -0.15 9.70
CA ARG A 75 -1.99 -1.42 9.32
C ARG A 75 -0.48 -1.27 9.26
N LEU A 76 0.04 -0.20 8.65
CA LEU A 76 1.48 0.06 8.56
C LEU A 76 2.10 0.24 9.95
N MET A 77 1.47 1.05 10.80
CA MET A 77 1.92 1.26 12.18
C MET A 77 1.97 -0.04 12.97
N ARG A 78 1.03 -0.97 12.75
CA ARG A 78 1.08 -2.30 13.35
C ARG A 78 2.29 -3.11 12.88
N ILE A 79 2.58 -3.13 11.58
CA ILE A 79 3.74 -3.85 11.02
C ILE A 79 5.06 -3.29 11.56
N VAL A 80 5.13 -1.97 11.75
CA VAL A 80 6.32 -1.27 12.27
C VAL A 80 6.48 -1.46 13.78
N THR A 81 5.40 -1.45 14.55
CA THR A 81 5.43 -1.56 16.03
C THR A 81 5.40 -3.01 16.54
N GLU A 82 5.10 -3.98 15.68
CA GLU A 82 5.11 -5.40 16.03
C GLU A 82 6.55 -5.90 16.27
N SER A 83 6.74 -6.56 17.42
CA SER A 83 7.97 -7.25 17.77
C SER A 83 7.86 -8.72 17.33
N GLY A 84 8.73 -9.15 16.41
CA GLY A 84 8.78 -10.54 15.92
C GLY A 84 9.91 -10.75 14.89
N PRO A 85 10.27 -12.01 14.56
CA PRO A 85 11.32 -12.31 13.58
C PRO A 85 10.95 -11.73 12.19
N ALA A 86 11.90 -11.08 11.51
CA ALA A 86 11.63 -10.40 10.24
C ALA A 86 11.19 -11.33 9.10
N GLU A 87 11.43 -12.64 9.23
CA GLU A 87 11.04 -13.65 8.23
C GLU A 87 9.52 -13.87 8.17
N HIS A 88 8.80 -13.62 9.28
CA HIS A 88 7.35 -13.86 9.36
C HIS A 88 6.60 -12.78 10.16
N PRO A 89 6.57 -11.51 9.69
CA PRO A 89 5.70 -10.49 10.29
C PRO A 89 4.23 -10.95 10.23
N LEU A 90 3.47 -10.74 11.30
CA LEU A 90 2.05 -11.13 11.46
C LEU A 90 1.74 -12.64 11.60
N ARG A 91 2.72 -13.55 11.79
CA ARG A 91 2.46 -15.00 11.87
C ARG A 91 1.38 -15.36 12.90
N ASP A 92 1.50 -14.82 14.11
CA ASP A 92 0.58 -15.12 15.21
C ASP A 92 -0.85 -14.62 14.92
N GLN A 93 -0.98 -13.50 14.20
CA GLN A 93 -2.29 -12.97 13.79
C GLN A 93 -2.91 -13.81 12.65
N TRP A 94 -2.12 -14.22 11.66
CA TRP A 94 -2.54 -15.14 10.60
C TRP A 94 -3.02 -16.47 11.20
N GLU A 95 -2.25 -17.04 12.12
CA GLU A 95 -2.61 -18.26 12.85
C GLU A 95 -3.91 -18.05 13.67
N SER A 96 -4.08 -16.91 14.35
CA SER A 96 -5.32 -16.62 15.08
C SER A 96 -6.54 -16.45 14.17
N THR A 97 -6.35 -15.94 12.95
CA THR A 97 -7.43 -15.70 11.99
C THR A 97 -7.84 -17.02 11.32
N LEU A 98 -6.88 -17.89 11.04
CA LEU A 98 -7.10 -19.25 10.53
C LEU A 98 -7.77 -20.13 11.61
N GLY A 99 -7.33 -20.03 12.87
CA GLY A 99 -7.89 -20.78 13.99
C GLY A 99 -9.31 -20.37 14.41
N LYS A 100 -9.78 -19.17 14.03
CA LYS A 100 -11.17 -18.72 14.25
C LYS A 100 -12.14 -19.18 13.15
N SER A 101 -11.64 -19.69 12.03
CA SER A 101 -12.45 -20.18 10.90
C SER A 101 -12.59 -21.71 10.87
N ALA A 102 -12.11 -22.41 11.91
CA ALA A 102 -12.26 -23.86 12.13
C ALA A 102 -13.19 -24.12 13.31
#